data_AF-A0A971PX69-F1
#
_entry.id   AF-A0A971PX69-F1
#
_cell.length_a   1.000
_cell.length_b   1.000
_cell.length_c   1.000
_cell.angle_alpha   90.00
_cell.angle_beta   90.00
_cell.angle_gamma   90.00
#
_symmetry.space_group_name_H-M   'P 1'
#
loop_
_entity.id
_entity.type
_entity.pdbx_description
1 polymer ?
#
loop_
_entity_poly.entity_id
_entity_poly.type
_entity_poly.pdbx_seq_one_letter_code
_entity_poly.pdbx_strand_id
1 'polypeptide(L)' 'DIATEDIATGDIVIDAALRDLSQVPADDLDAQIEAAEAVQRTLQGRLADLGE' A
#
# COMPACT_ATOMS: atom_id res chain seq x y z
N ASP A 1 21.42 -0.15 10.25
CA ASP A 1 20.23 -0.59 10.98
C ASP A 1 19.19 0.50 10.82
N ILE A 2 18.41 0.43 9.74
CA ILE A 2 17.27 1.32 9.56
C ILE A 2 16.12 0.43 9.94
N ALA A 3 15.70 0.49 11.20
CA ALA A 3 14.41 -0.05 11.57
C ALA A 3 13.41 0.67 10.67
N THR A 4 12.85 -0.04 9.69
CA THR A 4 11.64 0.39 9.00
C THR A 4 10.55 0.34 10.07
N GLU A 5 10.52 1.35 10.94
CA GLU A 5 9.32 1.64 11.70
C GLU A 5 8.21 1.72 10.64
N ASP A 6 7.14 0.95 10.82
CA ASP A 6 5.93 1.08 10.02
C ASP A 6 5.48 2.54 10.11
N ILE A 7 5.95 3.39 9.19
CA ILE A 7 5.54 4.78 9.11
C ILE A 7 4.12 4.74 8.56
N ALA A 8 3.16 4.64 9.47
CA ALA A 8 1.76 4.79 9.14
C ALA A 8 1.55 6.16 8.47
N THR A 9 0.87 6.15 7.34
CA THR A 9 0.52 7.36 6.58
C THR A 9 -0.53 8.20 7.32
N GLY A 10 -1.21 7.61 8.31
CA GLY A 10 -2.31 8.23 9.04
C GLY A 10 -3.66 8.09 8.33
N ASP A 11 -3.67 7.54 7.11
CA ASP A 11 -4.88 7.14 6.40
C ASP A 11 -5.08 5.64 6.55
N ILE A 12 -6.13 5.26 7.28
CA ILE A 12 -6.47 3.86 7.59
C ILE A 12 -6.59 3.00 6.32
N VAL A 13 -7.08 3.57 5.22
CA VAL A 13 -7.28 2.83 3.96
C VAL A 13 -5.94 2.60 3.26
N ILE A 14 -5.06 3.60 3.25
CA ILE A 14 -3.71 3.47 2.69
C ILE A 14 -2.88 2.50 3.54
N ASP A 15 -2.94 2.63 4.86
CA ASP A 15 -2.20 1.79 5.80
C ASP A 15 -2.65 0.32 5.72
N ALA A 16 -3.96 0.07 5.53
CA ALA A 16 -4.47 -1.28 5.29
C ALA A 16 -3.92 -1.86 3.98
N ALA A 17 -3.97 -1.10 2.88
CA ALA A 17 -3.47 -1.57 1.59
C ALA A 17 -1.96 -1.86 1.61
N LEU A 18 -1.17 -1.02 2.29
CA LEU A 18 0.27 -1.24 2.47
C LEU A 18 0.57 -2.48 3.34
N ARG A 19 -0.25 -2.72 4.37
CA ARG A 19 -0.14 -3.94 5.17
C ARG A 19 -0.48 -5.18 4.35
N ASP A 20 -1.51 -5.13 3.52
CA ASP A 20 -1.89 -6.25 2.66
C ASP A 20 -0.75 -6.59 1.69
N LEU A 21 -0.12 -5.58 1.08
CA LEU A 21 1.06 -5.76 0.24
C LEU A 21 2.24 -6.38 1.00
N SER A 22 2.49 -5.98 2.25
CA SER A 22 3.61 -6.51 3.05
C SER A 22 3.43 -7.96 3.50
N GLN A 23 2.20 -8.48 3.50
CA GLN A 23 1.91 -9.89 3.79
C GLN A 23 2.08 -10.81 2.57
N VAL A 24 2.24 -10.26 1.36
CA VAL A 24 2.41 -11.06 0.15
C VAL A 24 3.80 -11.71 0.15
N PRO A 25 3.91 -13.02 -0.10
CA PRO A 25 5.20 -13.70 -0.24
C PRO A 25 6.07 -13.04 -1.32
N ALA A 26 7.35 -12.82 -1.03
CA ALA A 26 8.27 -12.15 -1.96
C ALA A 26 8.61 -13.01 -3.20
N ASP A 27 8.36 -14.32 -3.13
CA ASP A 27 8.56 -15.29 -4.20
C ASP A 27 7.33 -15.46 -5.11
N ASP A 28 6.19 -14.86 -4.76
CA ASP A 28 4.98 -14.84 -5.58
C ASP A 28 4.84 -13.50 -6.32
N LEU A 29 5.53 -13.39 -7.45
CA LEU A 29 5.59 -12.16 -8.24
C LEU A 29 4.20 -11.70 -8.73
N ASP A 30 3.34 -12.64 -9.12
CA ASP A 30 2.01 -12.30 -9.61
C ASP A 30 1.16 -11.70 -8.48
N ALA A 31 1.20 -12.28 -7.29
CA ALA A 31 0.53 -11.73 -6.12
C ALA A 31 1.12 -10.37 -5.69
N GLN A 32 2.44 -10.18 -5.82
CA GLN A 32 3.10 -8.89 -5.53
C GLN A 32 2.59 -7.79 -6.47
N ILE A 33 2.46 -8.10 -7.76
CA ILE A 33 1.95 -7.17 -8.76
C ILE A 33 0.50 -6.80 -8.44
N GLU A 34 -0.36 -7.79 -8.18
CA GLU A 34 -1.77 -7.54 -7.87
C GLU A 34 -1.94 -6.65 -6.63
N ALA A 35 -1.21 -6.94 -5.56
CA ALA A 35 -1.25 -6.15 -4.34
C ALA A 35 -0.69 -4.73 -4.53
N ALA A 36 0.39 -4.57 -5.31
CA ALA A 36 0.96 -3.27 -5.61
C ALA A 36 -0.01 -2.41 -6.47
N GLU A 37 -0.70 -3.01 -7.44
CA GLU A 37 -1.74 -2.35 -8.23
C GLU A 37 -2.94 -1.94 -7.38
N ALA A 38 -3.32 -2.75 -6.38
CA ALA A 38 -4.36 -2.38 -5.42
C ALA A 38 -3.96 -1.16 -4.59
N VAL A 39 -2.72 -1.12 -4.08
CA VAL A 39 -2.17 0.06 -3.39
C VAL A 39 -2.18 1.28 -4.29
N GLN A 40 -1.71 1.15 -5.53
CA GLN A 40 -1.67 2.27 -6.49
C GLN A 40 -3.07 2.85 -6.74
N ARG A 41 -4.09 2.00 -6.95
CA ARG A 41 -5.47 2.44 -7.15
C ARG A 41 -6.01 3.19 -5.93
N THR A 42 -5.74 2.69 -4.73
CA THR A 42 -6.12 3.37 -3.49
C THR A 42 -5.49 4.75 -3.39
N LEU A 43 -4.19 4.86 -3.66
CA LEU A 43 -3.47 6.14 -3.63
C LEU A 43 -4.03 7.13 -4.67
N GLN A 44 -4.29 6.66 -5.88
CA GLN A 44 -4.87 7.49 -6.94
C GLN A 44 -6.26 8.02 -6.56
N GLY A 45 -7.12 7.18 -5.97
CA GLY A 45 -8.44 7.62 -5.49
C GLY A 45 -8.32 8.69 -4.41
N ARG A 46 -7.49 8.46 -3.40
CA ARG A 46 -7.26 9.44 -2.33
C ARG A 46 -6.69 10.76 -2.81
N LEU A 47 -5.76 10.73 -3.76
CA LEU A 47 -5.20 11.95 -4.35
C LEU A 47 -6.23 12.71 -5.18
N ALA A 48 -7.14 12.01 -5.86
CA ALA A 48 -8.24 12.66 -6.57
C ALA A 48 -9.20 13.36 -5.59
N ASP A 49 -9.52 12.71 -4.47
CA ASP A 49 -10.37 13.29 -3.41
C ASP A 49 -9.77 14.55 -2.74
N LEU A 50 -8.44 14.74 -2.80
CA LEU A 50 -7.77 15.93 -2.26
C LEU A 50 -7.77 17.13 -3.22
N GLY A 51 -8.11 16.91 -4.49
CA GLY A 51 -8.15 17.94 -5.52
C GLY A 51 -9.51 18.65 -5.66
N GLU A 52 -10.54 18.18 -4.94
CA GLU A 52 -11.87 18.80 -4.82
C GLU A 52 -11.95 19.79 -3.66
#